data_AF-A0A0N1EU07-F1
#
_entry.id   AF-A0A0N1EU07-F1
#
_cell.length_a   1.000
_cell.length_b   1.000
_cell.length_c   1.000
_cell.angle_alpha   90.00
_cell.angle_beta   90.00
_cell.angle_gamma   90.00
#
_symmetry.space_group_name_H-M   'P 1'
#
loop_
_entity.id
_entity.type
_entity.pdbx_description
1 polymer ?
#
loop_
_entity_poly.entity_id
_entity_poly.type
_entity_poly.pdbx_seq_one_letter_code
_entity_poly.pdbx_strand_id
1 'polypeptide(L)'
;MKTIIKFFILLLAITQFSTLANNSEQQQAVHVVIQKYIDGTSNADPNLITSAFHPKASLILSHPNKPFWQVTAKEFASWFKTKKVTRTGAILSITVDNDIATARAKITTASPVKQYIDQFLLKRFSDGWKIVSKTASQLDITQSEQFLAAMDKRVLFIVSSADFHGDSALATGTSFSELVEAYDVFINAGYQVDVVSSKGGTLPLAYINTSDKTHRQYIYNQDFMYKLAYTLAPEQVDPEKYLAVHYVGGGNAMYQVAENKNIQAISMHVYEQNKGIISAVCHGTAGIVNLKLASGEYLVAGRKITGYPTAFEKTDAAYYQQFPFAIDNLIKQRGGIFNYGQRNQSFIEVDGRIITGTNYQSSREVAQAMIKQLNTM
;
A
#
# COMPACT_ATOMS: atom_id res chain seq x y z
N MET A 1 10.48 38.62 -26.43
CA MET A 1 9.38 38.04 -25.64
C MET A 1 9.43 36.50 -25.53
N LYS A 2 9.56 35.73 -26.62
CA LYS A 2 9.54 34.24 -26.56
C LYS A 2 10.71 33.59 -25.76
N THR A 3 11.88 34.23 -25.70
CA THR A 3 13.05 33.70 -24.97
C THR A 3 12.98 33.93 -23.46
N ILE A 4 12.37 35.05 -23.04
CA ILE A 4 12.18 35.39 -21.62
C ILE A 4 11.11 34.50 -20.98
N ILE A 5 10.05 34.17 -21.72
CA ILE A 5 8.98 33.26 -21.27
C ILE A 5 9.52 31.83 -21.08
N LYS A 6 10.42 31.34 -21.95
CA LYS A 6 11.06 30.02 -21.79
C LYS A 6 11.96 29.96 -20.54
N PHE A 7 12.69 31.03 -20.23
CA PHE A 7 13.51 31.10 -19.02
C PHE A 7 12.66 31.13 -17.74
N PHE A 8 11.54 31.85 -17.76
CA PHE A 8 10.61 31.91 -16.63
C PHE A 8 9.93 30.56 -16.35
N ILE A 9 9.52 29.84 -17.39
CA ILE A 9 8.90 28.50 -17.26
C ILE A 9 9.93 27.47 -16.75
N LEU A 10 11.18 27.54 -17.23
CA LEU A 10 12.25 26.67 -16.75
C LEU A 10 12.60 26.94 -15.27
N LEU A 11 12.65 28.21 -14.85
CA LEU A 11 12.91 28.59 -13.46
C LEU A 11 11.76 28.19 -12.53
N LEU A 12 10.50 28.35 -12.96
CA LEU A 12 9.32 27.89 -12.20
C LEU A 12 9.33 26.36 -12.04
N ALA A 13 9.66 25.61 -13.09
CA ALA A 13 9.76 24.16 -13.03
C ALA A 13 10.89 23.70 -12.09
N ILE A 14 12.07 24.33 -12.14
CA ILE A 14 13.21 23.99 -11.26
C ILE A 14 12.88 24.30 -9.79
N THR A 15 12.25 25.44 -9.51
CA THR A 15 11.84 25.79 -8.14
C THR A 15 10.79 24.81 -7.61
N GLN A 16 9.76 24.47 -8.39
CA GLN A 16 8.75 23.49 -8.00
C GLN A 16 9.35 22.10 -7.76
N PHE A 17 10.23 21.61 -8.64
CA PHE A 17 10.93 20.34 -8.43
C PHE A 17 11.80 20.35 -7.17
N SER A 18 12.54 21.43 -6.91
CA SER A 18 13.37 21.55 -5.70
C SER A 18 12.54 21.59 -4.41
N THR A 19 11.37 22.25 -4.44
CA THR A 19 10.45 22.27 -3.29
C THR A 19 9.79 20.92 -3.04
N LEU A 20 9.41 20.18 -4.10
CA LEU A 20 8.81 18.85 -3.97
C LEU A 20 9.85 17.83 -3.48
N ALA A 21 11.08 17.88 -3.99
CA ALA A 21 12.17 17.02 -3.55
C ALA A 21 12.53 17.28 -2.08
N ASN A 22 12.64 18.55 -1.67
CA ASN A 22 12.90 18.91 -0.27
C ASN A 22 11.74 18.48 0.64
N ASN A 23 10.47 18.67 0.23
CA ASN A 23 9.32 18.22 1.02
C ASN A 23 9.29 16.70 1.17
N SER A 24 9.60 15.94 0.11
CA SER A 24 9.71 14.48 0.17
C SER A 24 10.83 14.04 1.12
N GLU A 25 11.99 14.70 1.07
CA GLU A 25 13.11 14.45 1.99
C GLU A 25 12.74 14.75 3.45
N GLN A 26 12.11 15.89 3.72
CA GLN A 26 11.67 16.24 5.07
C GLN A 26 10.61 15.27 5.59
N GLN A 27 9.67 14.88 4.74
CA GLN A 27 8.64 13.91 5.09
C GLN A 27 9.23 12.53 5.39
N GLN A 28 10.23 12.10 4.63
CA GLN A 28 10.99 10.89 4.92
C GLN A 28 11.77 11.00 6.24
N ALA A 29 12.36 12.16 6.54
CA ALA A 29 13.04 12.38 7.81
C ALA A 29 12.08 12.32 9.01
N VAL A 30 10.87 12.87 8.88
CA VAL A 30 9.81 12.75 9.89
C VAL A 30 9.33 11.29 10.01
N HIS A 31 9.17 10.58 8.88
CA HIS A 31 8.83 9.16 8.86
C HIS A 31 9.81 8.34 9.69
N VAL A 32 11.11 8.55 9.51
CA VAL A 32 12.16 7.88 10.30
C VAL A 32 12.01 8.15 11.80
N VAL A 33 11.64 9.37 12.21
CA VAL A 33 11.44 9.70 13.64
C VAL A 33 10.22 8.98 14.21
N ILE A 34 9.10 8.96 13.49
CA ILE A 34 7.91 8.24 13.93
C ILE A 34 8.13 6.73 13.92
N GLN A 35 8.87 6.20 12.95
CA GLN A 35 9.23 4.79 12.89
C GLN A 35 10.11 4.40 14.07
N LYS A 36 11.10 5.23 14.47
CA LYS A 36 11.87 5.02 15.70
C LYS A 36 10.99 4.96 16.95
N TYR A 37 9.98 5.83 17.05
CA TYR A 37 9.00 5.76 18.13
C TYR A 37 8.24 4.42 18.11
N ILE A 38 7.71 4.03 16.95
CA ILE A 38 6.98 2.77 16.77
C ILE A 38 7.88 1.59 17.16
N ASP A 39 9.04 1.46 16.52
CA ASP A 39 10.00 0.38 16.73
C ASP A 39 10.48 0.32 18.19
N GLY A 40 10.75 1.47 18.80
CA GLY A 40 11.17 1.55 20.19
C GLY A 40 10.10 1.02 21.14
N THR A 41 8.84 1.40 20.92
CA THR A 41 7.74 0.88 21.72
C THR A 41 7.43 -0.59 21.43
N SER A 42 7.58 -1.04 20.18
CA SER A 42 7.41 -2.45 19.75
C SER A 42 8.46 -3.39 20.31
N ASN A 43 9.72 -2.94 20.39
CA ASN A 43 10.85 -3.76 20.82
C ASN A 43 11.19 -3.62 22.30
N ALA A 44 10.40 -2.83 23.04
CA ALA A 44 10.68 -2.43 24.42
C ALA A 44 12.10 -1.84 24.58
N ASP A 45 12.43 -0.85 23.74
CA ASP A 45 13.71 -0.13 23.75
C ASP A 45 13.49 1.34 24.20
N PRO A 46 13.71 1.65 25.49
CA PRO A 46 13.57 3.00 26.01
C PRO A 46 14.50 4.01 25.35
N ASN A 47 15.68 3.59 24.88
CA ASN A 47 16.65 4.48 24.25
C ASN A 47 16.16 4.88 22.87
N LEU A 48 15.63 3.91 22.10
CA LEU A 48 15.07 4.19 20.79
C LEU A 48 13.83 5.08 20.90
N ILE A 49 12.95 4.83 21.87
CA ILE A 49 11.80 5.70 22.17
C ILE A 49 12.29 7.11 22.48
N THR A 50 13.15 7.28 23.48
CA THR A 50 13.62 8.61 23.90
C THR A 50 14.37 9.35 22.80
N SER A 51 15.08 8.65 21.90
CA SER A 51 15.79 9.25 20.77
C SER A 51 14.87 9.97 19.77
N ALA A 52 13.60 9.54 19.68
CA ALA A 52 12.59 10.15 18.82
C ALA A 52 12.02 11.46 19.39
N PHE A 53 12.08 11.66 20.71
CA PHE A 53 11.54 12.83 21.38
C PHE A 53 12.59 13.90 21.63
N HIS A 54 12.14 15.16 21.64
CA HIS A 54 12.91 16.24 22.24
C HIS A 54 12.91 16.07 23.78
N PRO A 55 13.98 16.40 24.53
CA PRO A 55 14.03 16.22 25.98
C PRO A 55 12.92 16.95 26.77
N LYS A 56 12.38 18.04 26.20
CA LYS A 56 11.26 18.82 26.75
C LYS A 56 9.89 18.45 26.17
N ALA A 57 9.77 17.32 25.46
CA ALA A 57 8.51 16.93 24.86
C ALA A 57 7.42 16.69 25.91
N SER A 58 6.20 17.11 25.58
CA SER A 58 5.02 16.93 26.43
C SER A 58 4.13 15.82 25.89
N LEU A 59 3.87 14.78 26.68
CA LEU A 59 2.95 13.71 26.31
C LEU A 59 1.68 13.87 27.13
N ILE A 60 0.58 14.24 26.47
CA ILE A 60 -0.74 14.40 27.08
C ILE A 60 -1.52 13.12 26.81
N LEU A 61 -1.70 12.29 27.83
CA LEU A 61 -2.27 10.94 27.69
C LEU A 61 -3.57 10.81 28.48
N SER A 62 -4.41 9.85 28.07
CA SER A 62 -5.62 9.52 28.80
C SER A 62 -5.30 8.74 30.08
N HIS A 63 -5.95 9.11 31.18
CA HIS A 63 -5.85 8.41 32.46
C HIS A 63 -7.22 8.43 33.17
N PRO A 64 -7.70 7.31 33.72
CA PRO A 64 -9.06 7.22 34.26
C PRO A 64 -9.41 8.30 35.29
N ASN A 65 -8.44 8.65 36.13
CA ASN A 65 -8.65 9.57 37.26
C ASN A 65 -7.86 10.88 37.14
N LYS A 66 -7.28 11.19 35.96
CA LYS A 66 -6.52 12.42 35.75
C LYS A 66 -7.00 13.07 34.45
N PRO A 67 -7.91 14.07 34.52
CA PRO A 67 -8.51 14.67 33.32
C PRO A 67 -7.49 15.37 32.42
N PHE A 68 -6.36 15.78 33.00
CA PHE A 68 -5.18 16.26 32.28
C PHE A 68 -3.95 15.53 32.81
N TRP A 69 -3.53 14.47 32.12
CA TRP A 69 -2.34 13.71 32.51
C TRP A 69 -1.19 13.98 31.54
N GLN A 70 -0.20 14.70 32.03
CA GLN A 70 1.02 15.01 31.30
C GLN A 70 2.18 14.18 31.85
N VAL A 71 2.98 13.59 30.95
CA VAL A 71 4.22 12.87 31.28
C VAL A 71 5.35 13.29 30.34
N THR A 72 6.58 13.10 30.80
CA THR A 72 7.79 13.29 29.99
C THR A 72 8.05 12.09 29.09
N ALA A 73 8.83 12.29 28.02
CA ALA A 73 9.29 11.20 27.16
C ALA A 73 10.09 10.14 27.94
N LYS A 74 10.87 10.55 28.94
CA LYS A 74 11.66 9.64 29.79
C LYS A 74 10.76 8.78 30.68
N GLU A 75 9.75 9.36 31.30
CA GLU A 75 8.75 8.63 32.09
C GLU A 75 8.00 7.63 31.21
N PHE A 76 7.52 8.08 30.03
CA PHE A 76 6.85 7.21 29.07
C PHE A 76 7.73 6.04 28.61
N ALA A 77 8.97 6.31 28.21
CA ALA A 77 9.93 5.29 27.78
C ALA A 77 10.27 4.29 28.91
N SER A 78 10.23 4.73 30.17
CA SER A 78 10.49 3.86 31.32
C SER A 78 9.47 2.74 31.51
N TRP A 79 8.32 2.81 30.84
CA TRP A 79 7.31 1.75 30.85
C TRP A 79 7.68 0.56 29.96
N PHE A 80 8.75 0.68 29.16
CA PHE A 80 9.19 -0.28 28.15
C PHE A 80 10.51 -0.97 28.53
N LYS A 81 10.61 -1.53 29.74
CA LYS A 81 11.89 -2.07 30.28
C LYS A 81 12.11 -3.58 30.10
N THR A 82 11.06 -4.33 29.78
CA THR A 82 11.14 -5.80 29.62
C THR A 82 10.48 -6.22 28.31
N LYS A 83 11.06 -7.21 27.61
CA LYS A 83 10.47 -7.82 26.41
C LYS A 83 9.21 -8.61 26.79
N LYS A 84 8.10 -7.90 26.96
CA LYS A 84 6.78 -8.50 27.23
C LYS A 84 5.62 -7.82 26.51
N VAL A 85 5.88 -6.89 25.58
CA VAL A 85 4.83 -6.12 24.91
C VAL A 85 4.99 -6.23 23.40
N THR A 86 4.28 -7.18 22.79
CA THR A 86 4.08 -7.22 21.34
C THR A 86 3.08 -6.14 20.97
N ARG A 87 3.57 -4.92 20.73
CA ARG A 87 2.77 -3.87 20.09
C ARG A 87 3.27 -3.63 18.67
N THR A 88 2.37 -3.27 17.76
CA THR A 88 2.69 -2.90 16.38
C THR A 88 2.20 -1.49 16.10
N GLY A 89 2.89 -0.79 15.21
CA GLY A 89 2.52 0.55 14.79
C GLY A 89 2.45 0.68 13.28
N ALA A 90 1.56 1.53 12.79
CA ALA A 90 1.49 1.93 11.39
C ALA A 90 1.32 3.44 11.31
N ILE A 91 2.16 4.10 10.50
CA ILE A 91 2.02 5.53 10.21
C ILE A 91 0.80 5.71 9.31
N LEU A 92 -0.10 6.60 9.69
CA LEU A 92 -1.33 6.90 8.95
C LEU A 92 -1.15 8.12 8.05
N SER A 93 -0.48 9.16 8.55
CA SER A 93 -0.22 10.39 7.82
C SER A 93 0.95 11.15 8.43
N ILE A 94 1.63 11.92 7.59
CA ILE A 94 2.63 12.92 7.95
C ILE A 94 2.35 14.15 7.09
N THR A 95 2.31 15.32 7.72
CA THR A 95 2.23 16.61 7.05
C THR A 95 3.39 17.48 7.56
N VAL A 96 4.18 18.01 6.65
CA VAL A 96 5.33 18.87 6.96
C VAL A 96 5.02 20.29 6.51
N ASP A 97 5.14 21.23 7.44
CA ASP A 97 5.00 22.67 7.21
C ASP A 97 6.30 23.35 7.63
N ASN A 98 7.24 23.50 6.68
CA ASN A 98 8.55 24.10 6.90
C ASN A 98 9.36 23.42 8.04
N ASP A 99 9.45 24.03 9.21
CA ASP A 99 10.21 23.54 10.37
C ASP A 99 9.34 22.83 11.43
N ILE A 100 8.05 22.63 11.15
CA ILE A 100 7.12 21.85 11.97
C ILE A 100 6.46 20.74 11.15
N ALA A 101 5.98 19.71 11.84
CA ALA A 101 5.23 18.63 11.21
C ALA A 101 4.18 18.06 12.16
N THR A 102 3.12 17.51 11.58
CA THR A 102 2.14 16.67 12.27
C THR A 102 2.27 15.25 11.76
N ALA A 103 2.07 14.27 12.64
CA ALA A 103 1.99 12.88 12.22
C ALA A 103 0.91 12.14 13.01
N ARG A 104 0.37 11.09 12.40
CA ARG A 104 -0.59 10.17 13.03
C ARG A 104 -0.07 8.75 12.90
N ALA A 105 -0.13 7.98 13.97
CA ALA A 105 0.16 6.56 13.94
C ALA A 105 -0.94 5.77 14.65
N LYS A 106 -1.29 4.61 14.10
CA LYS A 106 -2.12 3.62 14.76
C LYS A 106 -1.23 2.67 15.53
N ILE A 107 -1.42 2.54 16.84
CA ILE A 107 -0.69 1.61 17.71
C ILE A 107 -1.64 0.51 18.19
N THR A 108 -1.17 -0.73 18.17
CA THR A 108 -1.94 -1.89 18.64
C THR A 108 -1.13 -2.72 19.62
N THR A 109 -1.71 -3.12 20.75
CA THR A 109 -1.14 -4.09 21.71
C THR A 109 -1.58 -5.52 21.42
N ALA A 110 -0.85 -6.54 21.88
CA ALA A 110 -1.16 -7.96 21.60
C ALA A 110 -2.11 -8.67 22.58
N SER A 111 -2.22 -8.27 23.86
CA SER A 111 -3.24 -8.82 24.79
C SER A 111 -3.34 -8.05 26.12
N PRO A 112 -4.54 -7.64 26.59
CA PRO A 112 -5.74 -7.49 25.77
C PRO A 112 -5.44 -6.48 24.66
N VAL A 113 -6.04 -6.68 23.50
CA VAL A 113 -5.78 -5.81 22.37
C VAL A 113 -6.52 -4.52 22.51
N LYS A 114 -5.74 -3.46 22.38
CA LYS A 114 -6.18 -2.09 22.43
C LYS A 114 -5.55 -1.40 21.26
N GLN A 115 -6.35 -0.59 20.60
CA GLN A 115 -5.88 0.27 19.54
C GLN A 115 -5.85 1.70 20.03
N TYR A 116 -4.83 2.41 19.58
CA TYR A 116 -4.65 3.81 19.87
C TYR A 116 -4.40 4.56 18.57
N ILE A 117 -4.98 5.74 18.45
CA ILE A 117 -4.51 6.75 17.50
C ILE A 117 -3.59 7.68 18.27
N ASP A 118 -2.31 7.58 17.98
CA ASP A 118 -1.30 8.51 18.44
C ASP A 118 -1.22 9.67 17.46
N GLN A 119 -1.24 10.90 17.99
CA GLN A 119 -1.01 12.12 17.23
C GLN A 119 0.26 12.79 17.74
N PHE A 120 1.09 13.27 16.83
CA PHE A 120 2.39 13.85 17.12
C PHE A 120 2.49 15.26 16.55
N LEU A 121 3.09 16.17 17.32
CA LEU A 121 3.67 17.40 16.82
C LEU A 121 5.18 17.25 16.83
N LEU A 122 5.82 17.59 15.72
CA LEU A 122 7.27 17.54 15.56
C LEU A 122 7.80 18.92 15.21
N LYS A 123 9.05 19.16 15.59
CA LYS A 123 9.81 20.35 15.21
C LYS A 123 11.19 19.93 14.71
N ARG A 124 11.68 20.64 13.70
CA ARG A 124 13.05 20.48 13.20
C ARG A 124 14.01 21.33 14.02
N PHE A 125 15.07 20.69 14.51
CA PHE A 125 16.19 21.31 15.21
C PHE A 125 17.46 21.17 14.37
N SER A 126 18.58 21.73 14.84
CA SER A 126 19.88 21.61 14.17
C SER A 126 20.38 20.16 14.07
N ASP A 127 19.95 19.28 14.98
CA ASP A 127 20.27 17.85 15.02
C ASP A 127 19.17 16.96 14.40
N GLY A 128 18.18 17.57 13.72
CA GLY A 128 17.13 16.87 12.98
C GLY A 128 15.72 17.01 13.58
N TRP A 129 14.79 16.22 13.06
CA TRP A 129 13.39 16.21 13.52
C TRP A 129 13.25 15.51 14.87
N LYS A 130 12.41 16.08 15.75
CA LYS A 130 12.08 15.51 17.06
C LYS A 130 10.59 15.67 17.35
N ILE A 131 10.00 14.69 18.01
CA ILE A 131 8.66 14.80 18.57
C ILE A 131 8.69 15.77 19.75
N VAL A 132 7.90 16.83 19.70
CA VAL A 132 7.80 17.86 20.75
C VAL A 132 6.50 17.76 21.54
N SER A 133 5.45 17.15 20.96
CA SER A 133 4.21 16.83 21.66
C SER A 133 3.61 15.53 21.14
N LYS A 134 2.90 14.81 22.00
CA LYS A 134 2.13 13.63 21.63
C LYS A 134 0.84 13.56 22.44
N THR A 135 -0.25 13.15 21.79
CA THR A 135 -1.45 12.65 22.46
C THR A 135 -1.82 11.27 21.94
N ALA A 136 -2.71 10.58 22.66
CA ALA A 136 -3.24 9.29 22.26
C ALA A 136 -4.67 9.14 22.72
N SER A 137 -5.53 8.60 21.85
CA SER A 137 -6.85 8.12 22.25
C SER A 137 -7.00 6.65 21.96
N GLN A 138 -7.59 5.90 22.89
CA GLN A 138 -7.94 4.50 22.68
C GLN A 138 -9.21 4.44 21.80
N LEU A 139 -9.25 3.51 20.84
CA LEU A 139 -10.47 3.19 20.09
C LEU A 139 -11.35 2.22 20.91
N ASP A 140 -12.67 2.34 20.78
CA ASP A 140 -13.64 1.51 21.53
C ASP A 140 -13.58 0.02 21.16
N ILE A 141 -13.77 -0.83 22.18
CA ILE A 141 -13.39 -2.26 22.22
C ILE A 141 -14.13 -3.15 21.21
N THR A 142 -15.29 -2.75 20.67
CA THR A 142 -15.94 -3.44 19.54
C THR A 142 -15.09 -3.44 18.27
N GLN A 143 -14.13 -2.51 18.12
CA GLN A 143 -13.15 -2.51 17.03
C GLN A 143 -11.90 -3.34 17.35
N SER A 144 -11.64 -3.66 18.62
CA SER A 144 -10.37 -4.28 19.05
C SER A 144 -10.28 -5.79 18.85
N GLU A 145 -11.39 -6.53 19.01
CA GLU A 145 -11.47 -7.96 18.65
C GLU A 145 -11.47 -8.15 17.13
N GLN A 146 -12.16 -7.26 16.40
CA GLN A 146 -12.07 -7.16 14.94
C GLN A 146 -10.65 -6.82 14.49
N PHE A 147 -9.89 -6.03 15.27
CA PHE A 147 -8.55 -5.65 14.92
C PHE A 147 -7.48 -6.72 15.20
N LEU A 148 -7.62 -7.53 16.25
CA LEU A 148 -6.77 -8.72 16.41
C LEU A 148 -6.91 -9.64 15.20
N ALA A 149 -8.15 -9.91 14.82
CA ALA A 149 -8.45 -10.61 13.59
C ALA A 149 -7.90 -9.84 12.37
N ALA A 150 -7.87 -8.49 12.39
CA ALA A 150 -7.30 -7.64 11.33
C ALA A 150 -5.76 -7.61 11.29
N MET A 151 -5.06 -7.92 12.38
CA MET A 151 -3.59 -8.00 12.41
C MET A 151 -3.10 -9.24 11.68
N ASP A 152 -3.87 -10.33 11.75
CA ASP A 152 -3.65 -11.55 10.97
C ASP A 152 -4.23 -11.43 9.55
N LYS A 153 -5.15 -10.48 9.29
CA LYS A 153 -5.81 -10.29 7.99
C LYS A 153 -5.20 -9.15 7.17
N ARG A 154 -4.01 -9.37 6.62
CA ARG A 154 -3.34 -8.41 5.74
C ARG A 154 -3.27 -8.90 4.30
N VAL A 155 -3.55 -8.01 3.35
CA VAL A 155 -3.43 -8.24 1.91
C VAL A 155 -2.44 -7.23 1.33
N LEU A 156 -1.55 -7.69 0.46
CA LEU A 156 -0.60 -6.84 -0.24
C LEU A 156 -1.12 -6.52 -1.63
N PHE A 157 -1.39 -5.25 -1.91
CA PHE A 157 -1.70 -4.80 -3.26
C PHE A 157 -0.38 -4.56 -4.02
N ILE A 158 -0.25 -5.19 -5.18
CA ILE A 158 0.90 -5.08 -6.06
C ILE A 158 0.51 -4.22 -7.25
N VAL A 159 1.26 -3.16 -7.48
CA VAL A 159 1.04 -2.17 -8.55
C VAL A 159 2.32 -1.85 -9.31
N SER A 160 2.21 -1.27 -10.50
CA SER A 160 3.36 -0.79 -11.26
C SER A 160 3.67 0.67 -10.95
N SER A 161 4.95 1.02 -10.90
CA SER A 161 5.44 2.42 -10.86
C SER A 161 5.65 3.02 -12.26
N ALA A 162 5.17 2.38 -13.34
CA ALA A 162 5.32 2.91 -14.69
C ALA A 162 4.34 4.08 -14.95
N ASP A 163 4.90 5.23 -15.36
CA ASP A 163 4.14 6.42 -15.74
C ASP A 163 3.75 6.44 -17.23
N PHE A 164 4.45 5.66 -18.06
CA PHE A 164 4.30 5.65 -19.51
C PHE A 164 4.18 4.23 -20.08
N HIS A 165 3.56 4.12 -21.25
CA HIS A 165 3.51 2.87 -22.01
C HIS A 165 4.89 2.58 -22.63
N GLY A 166 5.63 1.63 -22.06
CA GLY A 166 6.98 1.26 -22.54
C GLY A 166 7.92 2.46 -22.51
N ASP A 167 8.68 2.64 -23.59
CA ASP A 167 9.59 3.78 -23.78
C ASP A 167 8.92 4.98 -24.48
N SER A 168 7.60 4.94 -24.66
CA SER A 168 6.84 6.02 -25.31
C SER A 168 6.55 7.19 -24.37
N ALA A 169 6.04 8.29 -24.92
CA ALA A 169 5.53 9.43 -24.15
C ALA A 169 4.03 9.31 -23.79
N LEU A 170 3.40 8.16 -24.05
CA LEU A 170 1.96 7.96 -23.78
C LEU A 170 1.77 7.64 -22.30
N ALA A 171 1.16 8.58 -21.57
CA ALA A 171 0.92 8.43 -20.14
C ALA A 171 -0.01 7.25 -19.83
N THR A 172 0.23 6.61 -18.69
CA THR A 172 -0.58 5.53 -18.15
C THR A 172 -0.55 5.57 -16.63
N GLY A 173 -1.24 4.64 -15.99
CA GLY A 173 -1.24 4.56 -14.54
C GLY A 173 -2.03 3.37 -14.04
N THR A 174 -1.94 3.17 -12.73
CA THR A 174 -2.72 2.18 -12.02
C THR A 174 -4.18 2.62 -12.01
N SER A 175 -5.07 1.67 -12.30
CA SER A 175 -6.50 1.95 -12.35
C SER A 175 -7.02 2.30 -10.95
N PHE A 176 -7.35 3.58 -10.74
CA PHE A 176 -7.85 4.05 -9.46
C PHE A 176 -9.15 3.33 -9.10
N SER A 177 -10.03 3.09 -10.10
CA SER A 177 -11.26 2.33 -9.96
C SER A 177 -11.00 0.91 -9.44
N GLU A 178 -10.09 0.17 -10.06
CA GLU A 178 -9.77 -1.21 -9.63
C GLU A 178 -9.21 -1.22 -8.22
N LEU A 179 -8.33 -0.26 -7.93
CA LEU A 179 -7.69 -0.13 -6.63
C LEU A 179 -8.71 0.17 -5.53
N VAL A 180 -9.56 1.19 -5.69
CA VAL A 180 -10.50 1.59 -4.64
C VAL A 180 -11.66 0.62 -4.46
N GLU A 181 -12.13 -0.02 -5.55
CA GLU A 181 -13.21 -1.00 -5.46
C GLU A 181 -12.78 -2.25 -4.69
N ALA A 182 -11.55 -2.73 -4.91
CA ALA A 182 -11.00 -3.82 -4.11
C ALA A 182 -10.65 -3.36 -2.68
N TYR A 183 -10.01 -2.20 -2.52
CA TYR A 183 -9.62 -1.65 -1.22
C TYR A 183 -10.83 -1.47 -0.30
N ASP A 184 -11.92 -0.90 -0.80
CA ASP A 184 -13.16 -0.68 -0.06
C ASP A 184 -13.72 -1.99 0.51
N VAL A 185 -13.76 -3.04 -0.30
CA VAL A 185 -14.24 -4.36 0.10
C VAL A 185 -13.37 -4.94 1.23
N PHE A 186 -12.04 -4.84 1.12
CA PHE A 186 -11.14 -5.33 2.16
C PHE A 186 -11.25 -4.55 3.47
N ILE A 187 -11.25 -3.22 3.41
CA ILE A 187 -11.35 -2.38 4.61
C ILE A 187 -12.68 -2.62 5.33
N ASN A 188 -13.79 -2.71 4.59
CA ASN A 188 -15.11 -2.98 5.17
C ASN A 188 -15.23 -4.41 5.76
N ALA A 189 -14.40 -5.35 5.30
CA ALA A 189 -14.29 -6.69 5.87
C ALA A 189 -13.25 -6.81 7.00
N GLY A 190 -12.66 -5.69 7.43
CA GLY A 190 -11.69 -5.65 8.53
C GLY A 190 -10.27 -6.08 8.15
N TYR A 191 -9.91 -6.09 6.87
CA TYR A 191 -8.54 -6.37 6.43
C TYR A 191 -7.67 -5.10 6.48
N GLN A 192 -6.37 -5.30 6.69
CA GLN A 192 -5.36 -4.28 6.41
C GLN A 192 -4.84 -4.46 4.99
N VAL A 193 -4.73 -3.36 4.24
CA VAL A 193 -4.17 -3.37 2.90
C VAL A 193 -2.92 -2.49 2.87
N ASP A 194 -1.80 -3.11 2.52
CA ASP A 194 -0.58 -2.38 2.14
C ASP A 194 -0.45 -2.32 0.63
N VAL A 195 0.32 -1.37 0.12
CA VAL A 195 0.58 -1.22 -1.31
C VAL A 195 2.08 -1.27 -1.53
N VAL A 196 2.53 -2.20 -2.38
CA VAL A 196 3.88 -2.25 -2.91
C VAL A 196 3.84 -1.90 -4.39
N SER A 197 4.71 -0.99 -4.81
CA SER A 197 4.92 -0.71 -6.23
C SER A 197 6.27 -1.25 -6.70
N SER A 198 6.47 -1.41 -8.02
CA SER A 198 7.71 -1.95 -8.58
C SER A 198 8.98 -1.20 -8.16
N LYS A 199 8.88 0.07 -7.76
CA LYS A 199 9.99 0.91 -7.30
C LYS A 199 9.78 1.55 -5.91
N GLY A 200 8.62 1.34 -5.28
CA GLY A 200 8.19 2.12 -4.12
C GLY A 200 7.85 3.58 -4.47
N GLY A 201 7.48 4.37 -3.46
CA GLY A 201 7.20 5.80 -3.63
C GLY A 201 5.82 6.08 -4.24
N THR A 202 5.72 7.15 -5.02
CA THR A 202 4.43 7.67 -5.52
C THR A 202 3.89 6.87 -6.69
N LEU A 203 2.61 6.53 -6.61
CA LEU A 203 1.89 5.76 -7.63
C LEU A 203 1.25 6.66 -8.71
N PRO A 204 1.53 6.47 -10.01
CA PRO A 204 0.73 7.10 -11.07
C PRO A 204 -0.69 6.51 -11.11
N LEU A 205 -1.70 7.39 -11.07
CA LEU A 205 -3.12 7.00 -11.05
C LEU A 205 -3.80 7.35 -12.37
N ALA A 206 -4.66 6.44 -12.84
CA ALA A 206 -5.51 6.61 -14.00
C ALA A 206 -6.98 6.36 -13.67
N TYR A 207 -7.88 6.81 -14.54
CA TYR A 207 -9.34 6.54 -14.46
C TYR A 207 -10.03 7.05 -13.19
N ILE A 208 -9.57 8.17 -12.62
CA ILE A 208 -10.23 8.81 -11.48
C ILE A 208 -11.62 9.33 -11.89
N ASN A 209 -12.66 8.94 -11.15
CA ASN A 209 -14.03 9.36 -11.39
C ASN A 209 -14.67 9.87 -10.09
N THR A 210 -14.70 11.18 -9.89
CA THR A 210 -15.25 11.80 -8.67
C THR A 210 -16.78 11.85 -8.62
N SER A 211 -17.46 11.45 -9.68
CA SER A 211 -18.92 11.30 -9.70
C SER A 211 -19.35 10.01 -8.99
N ASP A 212 -18.48 9.00 -8.96
CA ASP A 212 -18.68 7.80 -8.17
C ASP A 212 -18.45 8.09 -6.67
N LYS A 213 -19.34 7.60 -5.82
CA LYS A 213 -19.32 7.89 -4.37
C LYS A 213 -18.08 7.29 -3.69
N THR A 214 -17.75 6.05 -4.01
CA THR A 214 -16.61 5.31 -3.44
C THR A 214 -15.31 5.95 -3.89
N HIS A 215 -15.16 6.22 -5.18
CA HIS A 215 -13.97 6.88 -5.72
C HIS A 215 -13.76 8.26 -5.10
N ARG A 216 -14.83 9.07 -4.98
CA ARG A 216 -14.77 10.40 -4.36
C ARG A 216 -14.36 10.31 -2.88
N GLN A 217 -14.86 9.32 -2.15
CA GLN A 217 -14.47 9.10 -0.75
C GLN A 217 -12.96 8.88 -0.63
N TYR A 218 -12.37 8.06 -1.48
CA TYR A 218 -10.95 7.70 -1.37
C TYR A 218 -10.00 8.75 -1.95
N ILE A 219 -10.35 9.41 -3.06
CA ILE A 219 -9.46 10.42 -3.66
C ILE A 219 -9.26 11.64 -2.75
N TYR A 220 -10.25 11.94 -1.90
CA TYR A 220 -10.18 13.01 -0.89
C TYR A 220 -9.81 12.50 0.51
N ASN A 221 -9.50 11.21 0.66
CA ASN A 221 -9.02 10.66 1.93
C ASN A 221 -7.51 10.83 2.03
N GLN A 222 -7.05 11.70 2.92
CA GLN A 222 -5.63 12.02 3.08
C GLN A 222 -4.78 10.83 3.51
N ASP A 223 -5.25 10.00 4.44
CA ASP A 223 -4.49 8.81 4.90
C ASP A 223 -4.33 7.78 3.76
N PHE A 224 -5.36 7.63 2.93
CA PHE A 224 -5.32 6.74 1.76
C PHE A 224 -4.40 7.29 0.67
N MET A 225 -4.53 8.58 0.33
CA MET A 225 -3.66 9.20 -0.67
C MET A 225 -2.21 9.27 -0.21
N TYR A 226 -1.95 9.42 1.09
CA TYR A 226 -0.62 9.26 1.67
C TYR A 226 -0.06 7.87 1.39
N LYS A 227 -0.84 6.81 1.61
CA LYS A 227 -0.43 5.44 1.32
C LYS A 227 -0.04 5.24 -0.16
N LEU A 228 -0.76 5.87 -1.09
CA LEU A 228 -0.44 5.81 -2.52
C LEU A 228 0.74 6.70 -2.93
N ALA A 229 1.03 7.75 -2.17
CA ALA A 229 2.21 8.59 -2.37
C ALA A 229 3.50 7.94 -1.84
N TYR A 230 3.37 7.02 -0.86
CA TYR A 230 4.47 6.35 -0.16
C TYR A 230 4.29 4.84 -0.15
N THR A 231 4.13 4.24 -1.33
CA THR A 231 4.06 2.79 -1.47
C THR A 231 5.38 2.14 -1.04
N LEU A 232 5.31 0.93 -0.50
CA LEU A 232 6.49 0.13 -0.19
C LEU A 232 7.26 -0.16 -1.48
N ALA A 233 8.59 -0.13 -1.41
CA ALA A 233 9.45 -0.80 -2.38
C ALA A 233 9.47 -2.31 -2.08
N PRO A 234 9.70 -3.19 -3.08
CA PRO A 234 9.69 -4.64 -2.87
C PRO A 234 10.63 -5.10 -1.75
N GLU A 235 11.78 -4.44 -1.57
CA GLU A 235 12.77 -4.77 -0.56
C GLU A 235 12.32 -4.46 0.88
N GLN A 236 11.27 -3.64 1.04
CA GLN A 236 10.70 -3.27 2.34
C GLN A 236 9.56 -4.22 2.76
N VAL A 237 9.14 -5.11 1.87
CA VAL A 237 8.02 -6.02 2.12
C VAL A 237 8.51 -7.23 2.92
N ASP A 238 7.83 -7.48 4.03
CA ASP A 238 7.97 -8.70 4.81
C ASP A 238 6.83 -9.67 4.43
N PRO A 239 7.09 -10.68 3.58
CA PRO A 239 6.05 -11.51 2.99
C PRO A 239 5.32 -12.38 4.03
N GLU A 240 5.90 -12.64 5.21
CA GLU A 240 5.27 -13.44 6.27
C GLU A 240 3.98 -12.78 6.81
N LYS A 241 3.85 -11.46 6.64
CA LYS A 241 2.70 -10.70 7.16
C LYS A 241 1.42 -10.85 6.35
N TYR A 242 1.47 -11.45 5.16
CA TYR A 242 0.37 -11.37 4.19
C TYR A 242 -0.33 -12.72 3.97
N LEU A 243 -1.66 -12.70 4.04
CA LEU A 243 -2.53 -13.83 3.69
C LEU A 243 -2.76 -13.93 2.18
N ALA A 244 -2.61 -12.82 1.47
CA ALA A 244 -2.83 -12.77 0.04
C ALA A 244 -2.06 -11.62 -0.61
N VAL A 245 -1.79 -11.79 -1.89
CA VAL A 245 -1.36 -10.72 -2.78
C VAL A 245 -2.43 -10.46 -3.84
N HIS A 246 -2.63 -9.19 -4.19
CA HIS A 246 -3.60 -8.76 -5.19
C HIS A 246 -2.93 -7.83 -6.20
N TYR A 247 -2.83 -8.28 -7.46
CA TYR A 247 -2.29 -7.51 -8.57
C TYR A 247 -3.40 -6.61 -9.16
N VAL A 248 -3.24 -5.31 -8.98
CA VAL A 248 -4.17 -4.30 -9.50
C VAL A 248 -3.78 -3.95 -10.94
N GLY A 249 -4.76 -3.74 -11.81
CA GLY A 249 -4.52 -3.39 -13.20
C GLY A 249 -4.45 -1.87 -13.44
N GLY A 250 -4.91 -1.47 -14.63
CA GLY A 250 -4.48 -0.25 -15.30
C GLY A 250 -3.42 -0.54 -16.36
N GLY A 251 -3.30 0.34 -17.35
CA GLY A 251 -2.42 0.10 -18.50
C GLY A 251 -0.95 -0.04 -18.11
N ASN A 252 -0.56 0.49 -16.94
CA ASN A 252 0.80 0.42 -16.44
C ASN A 252 1.19 -0.95 -15.86
N ALA A 253 0.22 -1.80 -15.51
CA ALA A 253 0.45 -3.13 -14.95
C ALA A 253 1.14 -4.09 -15.94
N MET A 254 1.14 -3.75 -17.24
CA MET A 254 1.88 -4.45 -18.28
C MET A 254 3.40 -4.32 -18.15
N TYR A 255 3.91 -3.43 -17.30
CA TYR A 255 5.34 -3.12 -17.18
C TYR A 255 5.81 -3.23 -15.73
N GLN A 256 7.10 -3.55 -15.54
CA GLN A 256 7.84 -3.49 -14.27
C GLN A 256 7.41 -4.49 -13.19
N VAL A 257 6.29 -5.18 -13.34
CA VAL A 257 5.75 -6.11 -12.33
C VAL A 257 6.05 -7.56 -12.70
N ALA A 258 5.78 -7.96 -13.94
CA ALA A 258 5.90 -9.34 -14.41
C ALA A 258 7.35 -9.85 -14.43
N GLU A 259 8.32 -8.96 -14.58
CA GLU A 259 9.76 -9.23 -14.64
C GLU A 259 10.47 -9.05 -13.28
N ASN A 260 9.82 -8.39 -12.32
CA ASN A 260 10.44 -8.02 -11.05
C ASN A 260 10.60 -9.23 -10.13
N LYS A 261 11.86 -9.61 -9.88
CA LYS A 261 12.21 -10.81 -9.12
C LYS A 261 11.85 -10.73 -7.64
N ASN A 262 11.87 -9.54 -7.04
CA ASN A 262 11.49 -9.36 -5.64
C ASN A 262 9.97 -9.51 -5.48
N ILE A 263 9.18 -8.94 -6.40
CA ILE A 263 7.72 -9.13 -6.43
C ILE A 263 7.35 -10.60 -6.66
N GLN A 264 8.05 -11.28 -7.58
CA GLN A 264 7.87 -12.73 -7.80
C GLN A 264 8.14 -13.52 -6.52
N ALA A 265 9.25 -13.25 -5.84
CA ALA A 265 9.63 -13.92 -4.59
C ALA A 265 8.60 -13.68 -3.47
N ILE A 266 8.14 -12.44 -3.29
CA ILE A 266 7.09 -12.10 -2.31
C ILE A 266 5.82 -12.89 -2.59
N SER A 267 5.35 -12.89 -3.84
CA SER A 267 4.10 -13.56 -4.22
C SER A 267 4.18 -15.06 -4.04
N MET A 268 5.30 -15.67 -4.41
CA MET A 268 5.50 -17.10 -4.24
C MET A 268 5.72 -17.49 -2.78
N HIS A 269 6.33 -16.63 -1.96
CA HIS A 269 6.37 -16.85 -0.51
C HIS A 269 4.95 -16.90 0.08
N VAL A 270 4.13 -15.90 -0.23
CA VAL A 270 2.73 -15.86 0.23
C VAL A 270 1.97 -17.11 -0.24
N TYR A 271 2.16 -17.52 -1.50
CA TYR A 271 1.46 -18.69 -2.04
C TYR A 271 1.98 -20.03 -1.51
N GLU A 272 3.28 -20.25 -1.43
CA GLU A 272 3.83 -21.57 -1.08
C GLU A 272 4.04 -21.75 0.42
N GLN A 273 4.51 -20.71 1.12
CA GLN A 273 4.84 -20.78 2.54
C GLN A 273 3.62 -20.44 3.38
N ASN A 274 2.98 -19.30 3.14
CA ASN A 274 1.83 -18.85 3.94
C ASN A 274 0.52 -19.57 3.56
N LYS A 275 0.55 -20.38 2.49
CA LYS A 275 -0.64 -21.02 1.90
C LYS A 275 -1.73 -19.99 1.51
N GLY A 276 -1.30 -18.76 1.20
CA GLY A 276 -2.16 -17.63 0.89
C GLY A 276 -2.72 -17.60 -0.53
N ILE A 277 -3.41 -16.52 -0.89
CA ILE A 277 -4.05 -16.34 -2.21
C ILE A 277 -3.19 -15.46 -3.11
N ILE A 278 -3.12 -15.80 -4.39
CA ILE A 278 -2.69 -14.87 -5.46
C ILE A 278 -3.94 -14.46 -6.22
N SER A 279 -4.15 -13.14 -6.38
CA SER A 279 -5.23 -12.64 -7.20
C SER A 279 -4.81 -11.53 -8.15
N ALA A 280 -5.56 -11.33 -9.23
CA ALA A 280 -5.28 -10.30 -10.22
C ALA A 280 -6.56 -9.84 -10.94
N VAL A 281 -6.61 -8.57 -11.36
CA VAL A 281 -7.75 -8.04 -12.14
C VAL A 281 -7.25 -7.30 -13.37
N CYS A 282 -7.97 -7.40 -14.48
CA CYS A 282 -7.74 -6.62 -15.70
C CYS A 282 -6.32 -6.86 -16.24
N HIS A 283 -5.51 -5.81 -16.43
CA HIS A 283 -4.10 -5.92 -16.79
C HIS A 283 -3.20 -6.37 -15.65
N GLY A 284 -3.66 -6.36 -14.40
CA GLY A 284 -2.94 -6.90 -13.25
C GLY A 284 -2.56 -8.37 -13.43
N THR A 285 -3.33 -9.12 -14.24
CA THR A 285 -3.01 -10.52 -14.62
C THR A 285 -1.65 -10.63 -15.32
N ALA A 286 -1.15 -9.56 -15.95
CA ALA A 286 0.21 -9.51 -16.48
C ALA A 286 1.27 -9.83 -15.41
N GLY A 287 1.05 -9.42 -14.16
CA GLY A 287 2.00 -9.64 -13.06
C GLY A 287 2.19 -11.11 -12.68
N ILE A 288 1.20 -11.99 -12.95
CA ILE A 288 1.27 -13.40 -12.54
C ILE A 288 1.81 -14.34 -13.64
N VAL A 289 1.99 -13.86 -14.87
CA VAL A 289 2.33 -14.69 -16.05
C VAL A 289 3.68 -15.42 -15.94
N ASN A 290 4.60 -14.90 -15.13
CA ASN A 290 5.95 -15.45 -14.96
C ASN A 290 6.17 -16.07 -13.57
N LEU A 291 5.13 -16.13 -12.72
CA LEU A 291 5.24 -16.78 -11.43
C LEU A 291 5.46 -18.28 -11.61
N LYS A 292 6.38 -18.83 -10.83
CA LYS A 292 6.76 -20.24 -10.87
C LYS A 292 6.75 -20.84 -9.48
N LEU A 293 6.23 -22.06 -9.38
CA LEU A 293 6.32 -22.89 -8.18
C LEU A 293 7.77 -23.28 -7.92
N ALA A 294 8.06 -23.75 -6.71
CA ALA A 294 9.37 -24.30 -6.35
C ALA A 294 9.80 -25.48 -7.25
N SER A 295 8.84 -26.18 -7.88
CA SER A 295 9.09 -27.21 -8.88
C SER A 295 9.64 -26.69 -10.21
N GLY A 296 9.59 -25.37 -10.43
CA GLY A 296 9.96 -24.71 -11.69
C GLY A 296 8.82 -24.59 -12.71
N GLU A 297 7.67 -25.22 -12.46
CA GLU A 297 6.45 -25.10 -13.26
C GLU A 297 5.84 -23.70 -13.11
N TYR A 298 5.24 -23.18 -14.19
CA TYR A 298 4.49 -21.93 -14.11
C TYR A 298 3.27 -22.09 -13.20
N LEU A 299 3.04 -21.12 -12.32
CA LEU A 299 1.90 -21.11 -11.40
C LEU A 299 0.56 -21.28 -12.14
N VAL A 300 0.47 -20.73 -13.35
CA VAL A 300 -0.74 -20.74 -14.19
C VAL A 300 -0.92 -22.04 -14.98
N ALA A 301 0.06 -22.95 -15.00
CA ALA A 301 -0.02 -24.19 -15.78
C ALA A 301 -1.18 -25.07 -15.28
N GLY A 302 -2.05 -25.49 -16.20
CA GLY A 302 -3.25 -26.28 -15.91
C GLY A 302 -4.36 -25.52 -15.17
N ARG A 303 -4.19 -24.22 -14.90
CA ARG A 303 -5.15 -23.40 -14.14
C ARG A 303 -6.06 -22.60 -15.04
N LYS A 304 -7.31 -22.39 -14.60
CA LYS A 304 -8.23 -21.43 -15.22
C LYS A 304 -7.89 -20.02 -14.77
N ILE A 305 -7.63 -19.15 -15.75
CA ILE A 305 -7.20 -17.77 -15.53
C ILE A 305 -8.06 -16.85 -16.41
N THR A 306 -8.38 -15.67 -15.89
CA THR A 306 -8.90 -14.55 -16.67
C THR A 306 -8.06 -13.29 -16.48
N GLY A 307 -8.31 -12.28 -17.30
CA GLY A 307 -7.65 -10.99 -17.33
C GLY A 307 -8.21 -10.19 -18.48
N TYR A 308 -7.67 -9.00 -18.74
CA TYR A 308 -8.12 -8.21 -19.89
C TYR A 308 -7.70 -8.92 -21.20
N PRO A 309 -8.63 -9.43 -22.02
CA PRO A 309 -8.30 -10.23 -23.19
C PRO A 309 -7.85 -9.34 -24.36
N THR A 310 -7.01 -9.88 -25.24
CA THR A 310 -6.62 -9.18 -26.47
C THR A 310 -7.84 -8.82 -27.33
N ALA A 311 -8.90 -9.63 -27.30
CA ALA A 311 -10.17 -9.34 -27.97
C ALA A 311 -10.85 -8.04 -27.48
N PHE A 312 -10.51 -7.57 -26.27
CA PHE A 312 -11.01 -6.31 -25.73
C PHE A 312 -10.10 -5.11 -25.98
N GLU A 313 -8.87 -5.35 -26.40
CA GLU A 313 -7.91 -4.29 -26.71
C GLU A 313 -8.22 -3.56 -28.02
N LYS A 314 -7.77 -2.32 -28.10
CA LYS A 314 -7.65 -1.61 -29.38
C LYS A 314 -6.27 -1.92 -29.94
N THR A 315 -6.16 -3.04 -30.64
CA THR A 315 -4.87 -3.58 -31.10
C THR A 315 -4.18 -2.69 -32.14
N ASP A 316 -4.90 -1.77 -32.78
CA ASP A 316 -4.40 -0.74 -33.68
C ASP A 316 -3.92 0.53 -32.96
N ALA A 317 -4.23 0.69 -31.66
CA ALA A 317 -3.87 1.87 -30.90
C ALA A 317 -2.38 1.90 -30.53
N ALA A 318 -1.81 3.10 -30.51
CA ALA A 318 -0.38 3.32 -30.25
C ALA A 318 0.08 2.77 -28.88
N TYR A 319 -0.79 2.78 -27.85
CA TYR A 319 -0.44 2.24 -26.53
C TYR A 319 -0.27 0.72 -26.55
N TYR A 320 -1.06 0.01 -27.36
CA TYR A 320 -1.04 -1.45 -27.43
C TYR A 320 0.25 -1.93 -28.10
N GLN A 321 0.75 -1.18 -29.09
CA GLN A 321 2.03 -1.46 -29.75
C GLN A 321 3.25 -1.39 -28.80
N GLN A 322 3.08 -0.82 -27.61
CA GLN A 322 4.13 -0.79 -26.58
C GLN A 322 4.05 -1.98 -25.61
N PHE A 323 2.95 -2.77 -25.63
CA PHE A 323 2.80 -3.88 -24.70
C PHE A 323 3.88 -4.95 -24.93
N PRO A 324 4.56 -5.42 -23.87
CA PRO A 324 5.62 -6.41 -24.02
C PRO A 324 5.09 -7.80 -24.42
N PHE A 325 3.80 -8.05 -24.17
CA PHE A 325 3.12 -9.28 -24.54
C PHE A 325 1.59 -9.11 -24.48
N ALA A 326 0.87 -10.03 -25.09
CA ALA A 326 -0.57 -10.22 -24.89
C ALA A 326 -0.81 -11.20 -23.73
N ILE A 327 -1.59 -10.80 -22.73
CA ILE A 327 -1.81 -11.58 -21.49
C ILE A 327 -2.38 -12.96 -21.80
N ASP A 328 -3.45 -13.02 -22.58
CA ASP A 328 -4.14 -14.26 -22.93
C ASP A 328 -3.25 -15.25 -23.69
N ASN A 329 -2.44 -14.75 -24.63
CA ASN A 329 -1.48 -15.56 -25.36
C ASN A 329 -0.36 -16.08 -24.45
N LEU A 330 0.19 -15.25 -23.57
CA LEU A 330 1.29 -15.66 -22.69
C LEU A 330 0.80 -16.67 -21.63
N ILE A 331 -0.39 -16.48 -21.06
CA ILE A 331 -0.99 -17.46 -20.15
C ILE A 331 -1.14 -18.82 -20.84
N LYS A 332 -1.68 -18.86 -22.06
CA LYS A 332 -1.80 -20.10 -22.85
C LYS A 332 -0.44 -20.73 -23.14
N GLN A 333 0.57 -19.93 -23.49
CA GLN A 333 1.94 -20.40 -23.71
C GLN A 333 2.57 -20.99 -22.44
N ARG A 334 2.18 -20.50 -21.26
CA ARG A 334 2.59 -21.05 -19.96
C ARG A 334 1.73 -22.24 -19.49
N GLY A 335 0.87 -22.78 -20.36
CA GLY A 335 0.03 -23.93 -20.08
C GLY A 335 -1.26 -23.62 -19.31
N GLY A 336 -1.60 -22.34 -19.13
CA GLY A 336 -2.86 -21.93 -18.49
C GLY A 336 -4.04 -21.94 -19.46
N ILE A 337 -5.24 -22.07 -18.88
CA ILE A 337 -6.52 -22.05 -19.59
C ILE A 337 -7.10 -20.64 -19.45
N PHE A 338 -7.03 -19.84 -20.52
CA PHE A 338 -7.49 -18.45 -20.47
C PHE A 338 -8.95 -18.31 -20.94
N ASN A 339 -9.83 -17.85 -20.04
CA ASN A 339 -11.24 -17.56 -20.30
C ASN A 339 -11.54 -16.08 -20.03
N TYR A 340 -12.56 -15.53 -20.67
CA TYR A 340 -13.03 -14.17 -20.39
C TYR A 340 -14.54 -14.05 -20.64
N GLY A 341 -15.19 -13.19 -19.85
CA GLY A 341 -16.62 -12.91 -19.95
C GLY A 341 -16.96 -11.87 -21.01
N GLN A 342 -18.17 -11.32 -20.92
CA GLN A 342 -18.60 -10.24 -21.81
C GLN A 342 -17.88 -8.92 -21.48
N ARG A 343 -17.65 -8.10 -22.51
CA ARG A 343 -17.03 -6.78 -22.34
C ARG A 343 -17.85 -5.93 -21.38
N ASN A 344 -17.18 -5.24 -20.46
CA ASN A 344 -17.78 -4.34 -19.47
C ASN A 344 -18.75 -5.00 -18.47
N GLN A 345 -18.66 -6.32 -18.29
CA GLN A 345 -19.39 -7.05 -17.25
C GLN A 345 -18.40 -7.75 -16.33
N SER A 346 -18.80 -7.96 -15.06
CA SER A 346 -17.98 -8.74 -14.13
C SER A 346 -17.84 -10.17 -14.63
N PHE A 347 -16.61 -10.69 -14.60
CA PHE A 347 -16.31 -12.09 -14.83
C PHE A 347 -15.06 -12.45 -14.04
N ILE A 348 -15.16 -13.50 -13.23
CA ILE A 348 -14.07 -14.00 -12.41
C ILE A 348 -13.81 -15.48 -12.64
N GLU A 349 -12.56 -15.89 -12.47
CA GLU A 349 -12.14 -17.29 -12.37
C GLU A 349 -11.59 -17.54 -10.96
N VAL A 350 -12.08 -18.58 -10.30
CA VAL A 350 -11.61 -19.06 -9.00
C VAL A 350 -11.07 -20.48 -9.19
N ASP A 351 -9.76 -20.63 -9.25
CA ASP A 351 -9.08 -21.92 -9.37
C ASP A 351 -8.16 -22.16 -8.17
N GLY A 352 -8.66 -22.90 -7.18
CA GLY A 352 -7.95 -23.10 -5.93
C GLY A 352 -7.66 -21.76 -5.26
N ARG A 353 -6.38 -21.45 -5.03
CA ARG A 353 -5.91 -20.20 -4.39
C ARG A 353 -5.47 -19.13 -5.39
N ILE A 354 -5.89 -19.25 -6.65
CA ILE A 354 -5.68 -18.27 -7.71
C ILE A 354 -7.05 -17.69 -8.10
N ILE A 355 -7.23 -16.39 -7.90
CA ILE A 355 -8.51 -15.71 -8.18
C ILE A 355 -8.25 -14.57 -9.16
N THR A 356 -8.87 -14.60 -10.33
CA THR A 356 -8.65 -13.56 -11.34
C THR A 356 -9.94 -12.94 -11.85
N GLY A 357 -9.89 -11.68 -12.29
CA GLY A 357 -11.03 -10.94 -12.83
C GLY A 357 -10.72 -10.27 -14.18
N THR A 358 -11.69 -10.24 -15.10
CA THR A 358 -11.46 -9.77 -16.48
C THR A 358 -11.20 -8.26 -16.58
N ASN A 359 -11.86 -7.44 -15.76
CA ASN A 359 -11.91 -5.98 -15.93
C ASN A 359 -12.26 -5.27 -14.61
N TYR A 360 -12.34 -3.93 -14.63
CA TYR A 360 -12.62 -3.16 -13.42
C TYR A 360 -13.95 -3.52 -12.74
N GLN A 361 -14.98 -3.90 -13.50
CA GLN A 361 -16.27 -4.34 -12.95
C GLN A 361 -16.13 -5.60 -12.09
N SER A 362 -15.05 -6.35 -12.28
CA SER A 362 -14.75 -7.59 -11.53
C SER A 362 -14.03 -7.33 -10.20
N SER A 363 -13.57 -6.10 -9.93
CA SER A 363 -12.69 -5.80 -8.78
C SER A 363 -13.34 -6.12 -7.43
N ARG A 364 -14.60 -5.71 -7.23
CA ARG A 364 -15.34 -6.02 -6.00
C ARG A 364 -15.56 -7.52 -5.84
N GLU A 365 -15.94 -8.21 -6.92
CA GLU A 365 -16.26 -9.64 -6.89
C GLU A 365 -15.01 -10.49 -6.61
N VAL A 366 -13.85 -10.12 -7.20
CA VAL A 366 -12.56 -10.74 -6.87
C VAL A 366 -12.21 -10.56 -5.40
N ALA A 367 -12.31 -9.34 -4.86
CA ALA A 367 -12.01 -9.08 -3.45
C ALA A 367 -12.97 -9.85 -2.52
N GLN A 368 -14.25 -9.94 -2.86
CA GLN A 368 -15.24 -10.73 -2.12
C GLN A 368 -14.92 -12.23 -2.16
N ALA A 369 -14.53 -12.76 -3.33
CA ALA A 369 -14.13 -14.16 -3.48
C ALA A 369 -12.87 -14.49 -2.65
N MET A 370 -11.89 -13.59 -2.63
CA MET A 370 -10.71 -13.72 -1.77
C MET A 370 -11.10 -13.78 -0.29
N ILE A 371 -11.91 -12.85 0.19
CA ILE A 371 -12.36 -12.82 1.60
C ILE A 371 -13.11 -14.10 1.96
N LYS A 372 -14.03 -14.55 1.08
CA LYS A 372 -14.77 -15.79 1.28
C LYS A 372 -13.83 -16.97 1.46
N GLN A 373 -12.79 -17.07 0.62
CA GLN A 373 -11.84 -18.16 0.70
C GLN A 373 -10.92 -18.06 1.94
N LEU A 374 -10.40 -16.87 2.25
CA LEU A 374 -9.58 -16.62 3.45
C LEU A 374 -10.32 -16.93 4.75
N ASN A 375 -11.64 -16.75 4.80
CA ASN A 375 -12.46 -17.11 5.97
C ASN A 375 -12.69 -18.63 6.11
N THR A 376 -12.32 -19.43 5.11
CA THR A 376 -12.45 -20.90 5.11
C THR A 376 -11.11 -21.63 5.19
N MET A 377 -9.99 -20.90 5.08
CA MET A 377 -8.65 -21.40 5.37
C MET A 377 -8.41 -21.37 6.88
#